data_AF-A0A0F8CVI4-F1
#
_entry.id   AF-A0A0F8CVI4-F1
#
_cell.length_a   1.000
_cell.length_b   1.000
_cell.length_c   1.000
_cell.angle_alpha   90.00
_cell.angle_beta   90.00
_cell.angle_gamma   90.00
#
_symmetry.space_group_name_H-M   'P 1'
#
loop_
_entity.id
_entity.type
_entity.pdbx_description
1 polymer ?
#
loop_
_entity_poly.entity_id
_entity_poly.type
_entity_poly.pdbx_seq_one_letter_code
_entity_poly.pdbx_strand_id
1 'polypeptide(L)'
;MCSTVCSLADTPKQHFTPRISFDTPQIRESYFIGHHRAALRNIEARLSDIGLVIECRDARLPLTSWNPMLENVLSNCTQRIVAYTKCDLISESPHNGNIQAALGRFHASRPGSGKPIFLRKGMQATNLLNMLRDYAANAESLTGLRIFVVGMPNVGKSSLINMLRGQGMGAGGKAKVAPTANYPGVTRKLSSPVRVLGGKTRPQDNVPGEGVFVIDTPGVFIPYVADKEVMLKLALAHGIRDGIVPYETQADYLLYKMNHWNPKLYEHFCPPTNDVMELLSAVATKTGRLSRAAPGHEHHAAAWMVSQWRSGKLGRYPLEEVNKTTIQTAIENLEDPAISLSQAKKLAKEARQEIIKARRKAHS
;
A
#
# COMPACT_ATOMS: atom_id res chain seq x y z
N MET A 1 67.50 -30.55 -4.77
CA MET A 1 66.43 -30.04 -3.88
C MET A 1 66.35 -28.53 -4.07
N CYS A 2 65.21 -28.02 -4.53
CA CYS A 2 64.54 -26.77 -4.11
C CYS A 2 63.61 -26.33 -5.24
N SER A 3 62.37 -26.82 -5.22
CA SER A 3 61.28 -26.33 -6.04
C SER A 3 60.59 -25.19 -5.28
N THR A 4 60.81 -23.95 -5.71
CA THR A 4 60.15 -22.77 -5.15
C THR A 4 58.70 -22.74 -5.62
N VAL A 5 57.78 -23.16 -4.75
CA VAL A 5 56.34 -22.99 -4.96
C VAL A 5 56.03 -21.51 -4.74
N CYS A 6 55.69 -20.82 -5.84
CA CYS A 6 55.20 -19.45 -5.80
C CYS A 6 53.81 -19.47 -5.14
N SER A 7 53.75 -19.03 -3.89
CA SER A 7 52.51 -18.76 -3.15
C SER A 7 51.72 -17.69 -3.90
N LEU A 8 50.59 -18.08 -4.49
CA LEU A 8 49.58 -17.13 -4.96
C LEU A 8 49.07 -16.39 -3.73
N ALA A 9 49.43 -15.11 -3.63
CA ALA A 9 48.91 -14.23 -2.60
C ALA A 9 47.38 -14.21 -2.68
N ASP A 10 46.75 -14.68 -1.62
CA ASP A 10 45.30 -14.62 -1.41
C ASP A 10 44.92 -13.14 -1.29
N THR A 11 44.50 -12.53 -2.41
CA THR A 11 44.03 -11.15 -2.42
C THR A 11 42.82 -11.09 -1.49
N PRO A 12 42.81 -10.27 -0.41
CA PRO A 12 41.68 -10.22 0.49
C PRO A 12 40.44 -9.82 -0.30
N LYS A 13 39.41 -10.68 -0.28
CA LYS A 13 38.11 -10.37 -0.90
C LYS A 13 37.64 -9.03 -0.35
N GLN A 14 37.62 -8.00 -1.19
CA GLN A 14 37.09 -6.69 -0.80
C GLN A 14 35.70 -6.89 -0.23
N HIS A 15 35.49 -6.49 1.02
CA HIS A 15 34.19 -6.57 1.66
C HIS A 15 33.25 -5.56 1.01
N PHE A 16 32.18 -6.05 0.39
CA PHE A 16 31.14 -5.20 -0.19
C PHE A 16 30.51 -4.32 0.89
N THR A 17 30.43 -3.01 0.62
CA THR A 17 29.83 -2.04 1.54
C THR A 17 28.61 -1.38 0.87
N PRO A 18 27.38 -1.57 1.40
CA PRO A 18 26.19 -0.90 0.93
C PRO A 18 26.29 0.63 1.02
N ARG A 19 25.62 1.34 0.09
CA ARG A 19 25.36 2.78 0.22
C ARG A 19 24.66 3.08 1.56
N ILE A 20 25.08 4.15 2.25
CA ILE A 20 24.48 4.58 3.53
C ILE A 20 23.20 5.40 3.32
N SER A 21 23.11 6.09 2.17
CA SER A 21 21.96 6.89 1.76
C SER A 21 21.62 6.63 0.31
N PHE A 22 20.39 6.97 -0.07
CA PHE A 22 19.94 6.93 -1.45
C PHE A 22 19.72 8.35 -1.96
N ASP A 23 20.51 8.77 -2.95
CA ASP A 23 20.28 10.05 -3.61
C ASP A 23 19.07 9.93 -4.53
N THR A 24 18.02 10.68 -4.23
CA THR A 24 16.76 10.59 -4.97
C THR A 24 16.84 11.51 -6.19
N PRO A 25 16.79 10.95 -7.42
CA PRO A 25 16.82 11.80 -8.61
C PRO A 25 15.60 12.72 -8.64
N GLN A 26 15.61 13.69 -9.56
CA GLN A 26 14.47 14.61 -9.72
C GLN A 26 13.24 13.85 -10.21
N ILE A 27 12.38 13.47 -9.27
CA ILE A 27 11.08 12.85 -9.54
C ILE A 27 10.07 13.99 -9.66
N ARG A 28 9.28 13.96 -10.73
CA ARG A 28 8.17 14.90 -10.88
C ARG A 28 7.21 14.71 -9.72
N GLU A 29 6.92 15.78 -8.99
CA GLU A 29 5.87 15.78 -7.98
C GLU A 29 4.56 15.33 -8.64
N SER A 30 3.87 14.38 -8.02
CA SER A 30 2.63 13.88 -8.59
C SER A 30 1.53 14.90 -8.35
N TYR A 31 0.80 15.23 -9.42
CA TYR A 31 -0.35 16.13 -9.36
C TYR A 31 -1.64 15.33 -9.48
N PHE A 32 -2.50 15.60 -8.52
CA PHE A 32 -3.79 14.97 -8.30
C PHE A 32 -4.73 15.02 -9.51
N ILE A 33 -5.28 13.85 -9.87
CA ILE A 33 -6.33 13.70 -10.87
C ILE A 33 -7.69 13.96 -10.19
N GLY A 34 -8.57 14.78 -10.81
CA GLY A 34 -9.87 15.16 -10.25
C GLY A 34 -10.77 13.99 -9.78
N HIS A 35 -10.56 12.79 -10.32
CA HIS A 35 -11.26 11.57 -9.92
C HIS A 35 -11.07 11.18 -8.44
N HIS A 36 -9.92 11.48 -7.82
CA HIS A 36 -9.70 11.15 -6.40
C HIS A 36 -10.47 12.07 -5.45
N ARG A 37 -10.68 13.35 -5.79
CA ARG A 37 -11.54 14.28 -5.02
C ARG A 37 -13.00 13.86 -5.11
N ALA A 38 -13.42 13.41 -6.30
CA ALA A 38 -14.76 12.86 -6.48
C ALA A 38 -14.95 11.60 -5.61
N ALA A 39 -13.96 10.71 -5.56
CA ALA A 39 -14.01 9.53 -4.70
C ALA A 39 -14.17 9.89 -3.22
N LEU A 40 -13.36 10.82 -2.69
CA LEU A 40 -13.48 11.28 -1.30
C LEU A 40 -14.85 11.88 -0.98
N ARG A 41 -15.35 12.80 -1.83
CA ARG A 41 -16.68 13.39 -1.65
C ARG A 41 -17.78 12.33 -1.67
N ASN A 42 -17.67 11.33 -2.52
CA ASN A 42 -18.65 10.24 -2.59
C ASN A 42 -18.60 9.32 -1.36
N ILE A 43 -17.42 9.12 -0.77
CA ILE A 43 -17.27 8.39 0.50
C ILE A 43 -17.91 9.18 1.63
N GLU A 44 -17.55 10.46 1.76
CA GLU A 44 -18.04 11.36 2.80
C GLU A 44 -19.57 11.51 2.75
N ALA A 45 -20.14 11.75 1.55
CA ALA A 45 -21.58 11.95 1.37
C ALA A 45 -22.44 10.72 1.70
N ARG A 46 -21.84 9.52 1.74
CA ARG A 46 -22.53 8.26 2.00
C ARG A 46 -22.12 7.62 3.32
N LEU A 47 -21.23 8.27 4.08
CA LEU A 47 -20.64 7.70 5.29
C LEU A 47 -21.69 7.45 6.39
N SER A 48 -22.75 8.27 6.43
CA SER A 48 -23.91 8.09 7.31
C SER A 48 -24.67 6.78 7.09
N ASP A 49 -24.61 6.22 5.88
CA ASP A 49 -25.32 4.98 5.52
C ASP A 49 -24.50 3.71 5.80
N ILE A 50 -23.29 3.88 6.35
CA ILE A 50 -22.28 2.83 6.50
C ILE A 50 -22.09 2.53 7.98
N GLY A 51 -22.27 1.27 8.36
CA GLY A 51 -22.13 0.82 9.74
C GLY A 51 -20.70 0.44 10.13
N LEU A 52 -19.81 0.22 9.15
CA LEU A 52 -18.42 -0.17 9.38
C LEU A 52 -17.54 0.22 8.20
N VAL A 53 -16.32 0.67 8.48
CA VAL A 53 -15.29 0.89 7.45
C VAL A 53 -14.16 -0.13 7.60
N ILE A 54 -13.74 -0.73 6.50
CA ILE A 54 -12.50 -1.50 6.40
C ILE A 54 -11.50 -0.68 5.59
N GLU A 55 -10.48 -0.15 6.25
CA GLU A 55 -9.38 0.55 5.60
C GLU A 55 -8.26 -0.43 5.25
N CYS A 56 -7.97 -0.59 3.97
CA CYS A 56 -6.86 -1.42 3.51
C CYS A 56 -5.56 -0.62 3.44
N ARG A 57 -4.50 -1.15 4.08
CA ARG A 57 -3.12 -0.68 3.99
C ARG A 57 -2.24 -1.77 3.40
N ASP A 58 -1.19 -1.41 2.65
CA ASP A 58 -0.23 -2.38 2.11
C ASP A 58 0.82 -2.66 3.19
N ALA A 59 0.92 -3.89 3.67
CA ALA A 59 1.79 -4.21 4.79
C ALA A 59 3.27 -3.95 4.50
N ARG A 60 3.69 -3.89 3.22
CA ARG A 60 5.09 -3.62 2.85
C ARG A 60 5.48 -2.17 3.11
N LEU A 61 4.51 -1.28 3.25
CA LEU A 61 4.68 0.16 3.47
C LEU A 61 3.48 0.68 4.30
N PRO A 62 3.32 0.19 5.54
CA PRO A 62 2.10 0.41 6.32
C PRO A 62 1.95 1.87 6.77
N LEU A 63 3.04 2.62 6.85
CA LEU A 63 3.03 4.04 7.23
C LEU A 63 2.78 4.91 5.99
N THR A 64 3.51 4.68 4.88
CA THR A 64 3.26 5.41 3.62
C THR A 64 1.85 5.17 3.05
N SER A 65 1.28 3.98 3.25
CA SER A 65 -0.09 3.68 2.78
C SER A 65 -1.20 4.22 3.68
N TRP A 66 -0.87 4.84 4.83
CA TRP A 66 -1.80 5.56 5.68
C TRP A 66 -2.07 6.95 5.09
N ASN A 67 -3.25 7.12 4.48
CA ASN A 67 -3.59 8.32 3.72
C ASN A 67 -4.22 9.40 4.63
N PRO A 68 -3.61 10.59 4.79
CA PRO A 68 -4.15 11.68 5.62
C PRO A 68 -5.56 12.13 5.22
N MET A 69 -5.88 12.14 3.92
CA MET A 69 -7.21 12.56 3.47
C MET A 69 -8.29 11.56 3.86
N LEU A 70 -7.97 10.26 3.80
CA LEU A 70 -8.89 9.24 4.27
C LEU A 70 -9.02 9.31 5.79
N GLU A 71 -7.92 9.53 6.51
CA GLU A 71 -7.97 9.70 7.97
C GLU A 71 -8.92 10.81 8.39
N ASN A 72 -8.85 11.97 7.72
CA ASN A 72 -9.73 13.09 7.99
C ASN A 72 -11.21 12.76 7.73
N VAL A 73 -11.53 12.15 6.59
CA VAL A 73 -12.93 11.76 6.29
C VAL A 73 -13.45 10.69 7.26
N LEU A 74 -12.59 9.75 7.66
CA LEU A 74 -12.95 8.61 8.50
C LEU A 74 -12.89 8.91 10.01
N SER A 75 -12.41 10.09 10.39
CA SER A 75 -12.35 10.54 11.80
C SER A 75 -13.70 10.50 12.51
N ASN A 76 -14.79 10.71 11.76
CA ASN A 76 -16.16 10.66 12.26
C ASN A 76 -16.79 9.26 12.21
N CYS A 77 -16.08 8.24 11.74
CA CYS A 77 -16.57 6.87 11.72
C CYS A 77 -16.50 6.25 13.11
N THR A 78 -17.62 5.70 13.57
CA THR A 78 -17.71 5.02 14.86
C THR A 78 -17.02 3.65 14.87
N GLN A 79 -17.04 2.93 13.75
CA GLN A 79 -16.49 1.57 13.65
C GLN A 79 -15.52 1.44 12.46
N ARG A 80 -14.29 1.01 12.77
CA ARG A 80 -13.20 0.91 11.79
C ARG A 80 -12.34 -0.32 12.03
N ILE A 81 -12.11 -1.09 10.97
CA ILE A 81 -11.09 -2.14 10.90
C ILE A 81 -9.99 -1.65 9.97
N VAL A 82 -8.73 -1.78 10.40
CA VAL A 82 -7.56 -1.53 9.55
C VAL A 82 -7.00 -2.87 9.08
N ALA A 83 -7.21 -3.16 7.80
CA ALA A 83 -6.75 -4.38 7.16
C ALA A 83 -5.39 -4.17 6.51
N TYR A 84 -4.33 -4.62 7.17
CA TYR A 84 -3.00 -4.75 6.58
C TYR A 84 -3.00 -5.93 5.61
N THR A 85 -2.99 -5.61 4.32
CA THR A 85 -3.05 -6.56 3.21
C THR A 85 -1.65 -6.91 2.70
N LYS A 86 -1.54 -8.00 1.92
CA LYS A 86 -0.27 -8.48 1.35
C LYS A 86 0.76 -8.90 2.41
N CYS A 87 0.33 -9.33 3.59
CA CYS A 87 1.23 -9.83 4.64
C CYS A 87 1.99 -11.10 4.21
N ASP A 88 1.59 -11.79 3.14
CA ASP A 88 2.33 -12.90 2.53
C ASP A 88 3.63 -12.46 1.86
N LEU A 89 3.77 -11.17 1.53
CA LEU A 89 4.95 -10.56 0.94
C LEU A 89 5.96 -10.06 1.99
N ILE A 90 5.75 -10.39 3.26
CA ILE A 90 6.65 -10.04 4.36
C ILE A 90 6.95 -11.29 5.17
N SER A 91 8.22 -11.68 5.24
CA SER A 91 8.67 -12.75 6.12
C SER A 91 9.03 -12.19 7.50
N GLU A 92 9.02 -13.02 8.53
CA GLU A 92 9.67 -12.67 9.78
C GLU A 92 11.17 -12.82 9.58
N SER A 93 11.92 -11.74 9.75
CA SER A 93 13.39 -11.74 9.69
C SER A 93 13.93 -10.69 10.65
N PRO A 94 15.18 -10.79 11.12
CA PRO A 94 15.79 -9.77 11.97
C PRO A 94 15.68 -8.35 11.37
N HIS A 95 15.79 -8.23 10.04
CA HIS A 95 15.69 -6.96 9.32
C HIS A 95 14.27 -6.39 9.25
N ASN A 96 13.25 -7.24 9.41
CA ASN A 96 11.84 -6.83 9.33
C ASN A 96 11.29 -6.46 10.71
N GLY A 97 11.97 -6.85 11.80
CA GLY A 97 11.42 -6.78 13.14
C GLY A 97 10.06 -7.49 13.24
N ASN A 98 9.29 -7.16 14.28
CA ASN A 98 7.90 -7.62 14.40
C ASN A 98 6.93 -6.49 14.06
N ILE A 99 6.78 -6.21 12.76
CA ILE A 99 5.87 -5.17 12.23
C ILE A 99 4.45 -5.35 12.74
N GLN A 100 3.94 -6.58 12.77
CA GLN A 100 2.57 -6.84 13.20
C GLN A 100 2.39 -6.46 14.67
N ALA A 101 3.34 -6.81 15.54
CA ALA A 101 3.30 -6.42 16.95
C ALA A 101 3.46 -4.90 17.14
N ALA A 102 4.31 -4.25 16.35
CA ALA A 102 4.48 -2.80 16.39
C ALA A 102 3.19 -2.06 16.01
N LEU A 103 2.55 -2.46 14.91
CA LEU A 103 1.27 -1.91 14.47
C LEU A 103 0.14 -2.25 15.45
N GLY A 104 0.13 -3.46 15.99
CA GLY A 104 -0.82 -3.87 17.03
C GLY A 104 -0.75 -2.98 18.27
N ARG A 105 0.45 -2.69 18.77
CA ARG A 105 0.67 -1.75 19.88
C ARG A 105 0.21 -0.34 19.53
N PHE A 106 0.56 0.16 18.34
CA PHE A 106 0.12 1.47 17.87
C PHE A 106 -1.40 1.63 17.91
N HIS A 107 -2.14 0.63 17.37
CA HIS A 107 -3.59 0.69 17.37
C HIS A 107 -4.20 0.57 18.77
N ALA A 108 -3.60 -0.24 19.64
CA ALA A 108 -4.01 -0.34 21.04
C ALA A 108 -3.77 0.95 21.83
N SER A 109 -2.71 1.70 21.52
CA SER A 109 -2.36 2.94 22.21
C SER A 109 -3.08 4.19 21.69
N ARG A 110 -3.70 4.12 20.49
CA ARG A 110 -4.39 5.26 19.86
C ARG A 110 -5.87 4.95 19.66
N PRO A 111 -6.77 5.41 20.55
CA PRO A 111 -8.21 5.31 20.36
C PRO A 111 -8.64 5.87 19.00
N GLY A 112 -9.64 5.24 18.37
CA GLY A 112 -10.15 5.66 17.06
C GLY A 112 -9.28 5.25 15.85
N SER A 113 -8.06 4.73 16.06
CA SER A 113 -7.19 4.27 14.96
C SER A 113 -7.69 2.99 14.26
N GLY A 114 -8.77 2.39 14.75
CA GLY A 114 -9.38 1.17 14.22
C GLY A 114 -8.72 -0.13 14.69
N LYS A 115 -9.45 -1.23 14.57
CA LYS A 115 -8.97 -2.57 14.97
C LYS A 115 -8.07 -3.17 13.87
N PRO A 116 -6.80 -3.47 14.14
CA PRO A 116 -5.90 -4.01 13.12
C PRO A 116 -6.20 -5.49 12.84
N ILE A 117 -6.13 -5.87 11.57
CA ILE A 117 -6.03 -7.25 11.12
C ILE A 117 -4.96 -7.39 10.05
N PHE A 118 -4.35 -8.57 10.00
CA PHE A 118 -3.26 -8.89 9.08
C PHE A 118 -3.72 -9.99 8.12
N LEU A 119 -3.73 -9.66 6.83
CA LEU A 119 -4.31 -10.49 5.78
C LEU A 119 -3.22 -10.94 4.80
N ARG A 120 -3.08 -12.26 4.68
CA ARG A 120 -2.20 -12.93 3.73
C ARG A 120 -3.01 -13.47 2.55
N LYS A 121 -2.46 -13.41 1.35
CA LYS A 121 -3.05 -14.05 0.18
C LYS A 121 -3.19 -15.56 0.42
N GLY A 122 -4.37 -16.11 0.11
CA GLY A 122 -4.65 -17.54 0.24
C GLY A 122 -5.06 -18.00 1.65
N MET A 123 -5.05 -17.12 2.65
CA MET A 123 -5.60 -17.44 3.96
C MET A 123 -7.13 -17.42 3.97
N GLN A 124 -7.70 -18.22 4.87
CA GLN A 124 -9.10 -18.09 5.24
C GLN A 124 -9.31 -16.78 5.99
N ALA A 125 -10.29 -15.99 5.57
CA ALA A 125 -10.77 -14.77 6.18
C ALA A 125 -11.81 -15.06 7.28
N THR A 126 -11.79 -16.26 7.89
CA THR A 126 -12.73 -16.70 8.93
C THR A 126 -12.83 -15.71 10.08
N ASN A 127 -11.69 -15.24 10.59
CA ASN A 127 -11.64 -14.25 11.67
C ASN A 127 -12.32 -12.94 11.26
N LEU A 128 -12.07 -12.46 10.04
CA LEU A 128 -12.72 -11.25 9.53
C LEU A 128 -14.22 -11.48 9.35
N LEU A 129 -14.63 -12.58 8.73
CA LEU A 129 -16.05 -12.92 8.57
C LEU A 129 -16.77 -13.03 9.92
N ASN A 130 -16.15 -13.63 10.94
CA ASN A 130 -16.70 -13.68 12.30
C ASN A 130 -16.91 -12.27 12.87
N MET A 131 -15.90 -11.40 12.78
CA MET A 131 -16.08 -10.01 13.21
C MET A 131 -17.21 -9.32 12.43
N LEU A 132 -17.35 -9.57 11.12
CA LEU A 132 -18.44 -8.99 10.34
C LEU A 132 -19.82 -9.50 10.79
N ARG A 133 -19.92 -10.76 11.24
CA ARG A 133 -21.15 -11.26 11.86
C ARG A 133 -21.45 -10.52 13.16
N ASP A 134 -20.45 -10.34 14.02
CA ASP A 134 -20.60 -9.64 15.30
C ASP A 134 -21.04 -8.18 15.07
N TYR A 135 -20.41 -7.48 14.13
CA TYR A 135 -20.80 -6.13 13.73
C TYR A 135 -22.22 -6.06 13.17
N ALA A 136 -22.61 -7.04 12.37
CA ALA A 136 -23.95 -7.08 11.78
C ALA A 136 -25.02 -7.40 12.82
N ALA A 137 -24.72 -8.26 13.80
CA ALA A 137 -25.56 -8.54 14.95
C ALA A 137 -25.79 -7.27 15.77
N ASN A 138 -24.73 -6.54 16.12
CA ASN A 138 -24.81 -5.32 16.91
C ASN A 138 -25.49 -4.15 16.19
N ALA A 139 -25.46 -4.13 14.85
CA ALA A 139 -26.10 -3.08 14.08
C ALA A 139 -27.63 -3.21 14.01
N GLU A 140 -28.18 -4.42 14.26
CA GLU A 140 -29.61 -4.75 14.24
C GLU A 140 -30.40 -4.20 13.03
N SER A 141 -29.72 -4.02 11.89
CA SER A 141 -30.35 -3.39 10.72
C SER A 141 -31.17 -4.38 9.90
N LEU A 142 -32.45 -4.06 9.68
CA LEU A 142 -33.33 -4.82 8.78
C LEU A 142 -32.77 -4.90 7.35
N THR A 143 -32.11 -3.83 6.90
CA THR A 143 -31.51 -3.75 5.54
C THR A 143 -30.10 -4.36 5.45
N GLY A 144 -29.60 -4.93 6.55
CA GLY A 144 -28.26 -5.50 6.66
C GLY A 144 -27.16 -4.47 6.90
N LEU A 145 -25.96 -4.97 7.23
CA LEU A 145 -24.78 -4.15 7.48
C LEU A 145 -24.14 -3.73 6.15
N ARG A 146 -23.94 -2.42 5.97
CA ARG A 146 -23.19 -1.86 4.84
C ARG A 146 -21.79 -1.46 5.27
N ILE A 147 -20.81 -1.88 4.47
CA ILE A 147 -19.39 -1.71 4.74
C ILE A 147 -18.71 -0.99 3.57
N PHE A 148 -17.94 0.05 3.87
CA PHE A 148 -16.98 0.56 2.90
C PHE A 148 -15.63 -0.16 2.99
N VAL A 149 -15.06 -0.51 1.84
CA VAL A 149 -13.65 -0.88 1.71
C VAL A 149 -12.90 0.28 1.06
N VAL A 150 -12.03 0.92 1.83
CA VAL A 150 -11.29 2.15 1.44
C VAL A 150 -9.79 1.93 1.52
N GLY A 151 -9.02 2.86 0.95
CA GLY A 151 -7.55 2.81 0.97
C GLY A 151 -6.93 3.27 -0.36
N MET A 152 -5.59 3.38 -0.35
CA MET A 152 -4.81 3.80 -1.51
C MET A 152 -5.04 2.88 -2.74
N PRO A 153 -4.75 3.32 -3.97
CA PRO A 153 -4.78 2.43 -5.13
C PRO A 153 -3.89 1.19 -4.92
N ASN A 154 -4.33 0.04 -5.44
CA ASN A 154 -3.59 -1.24 -5.43
C ASN A 154 -3.15 -1.80 -4.07
N VAL A 155 -3.63 -1.28 -2.94
CA VAL A 155 -3.38 -1.88 -1.62
C VAL A 155 -3.95 -3.29 -1.52
N GLY A 156 -5.11 -3.57 -2.14
CA GLY A 156 -5.72 -4.91 -2.09
C GLY A 156 -7.24 -4.93 -1.89
N LYS A 157 -7.92 -3.79 -1.98
CA LYS A 157 -9.37 -3.64 -1.78
C LYS A 157 -10.22 -4.67 -2.54
N SER A 158 -10.11 -4.70 -3.86
CA SER A 158 -10.91 -5.61 -4.69
C SER A 158 -10.55 -7.09 -4.46
N SER A 159 -9.29 -7.39 -4.12
CA SER A 159 -8.88 -8.75 -3.70
C SER A 159 -9.52 -9.16 -2.38
N LEU A 160 -9.59 -8.24 -1.40
CA LEU A 160 -10.28 -8.45 -0.13
C LEU A 160 -11.77 -8.73 -0.34
N ILE A 161 -12.44 -7.95 -1.19
CA ILE A 161 -13.86 -8.13 -1.50
C ILE A 161 -14.12 -9.49 -2.13
N ASN A 162 -13.32 -9.88 -3.12
CA ASN A 162 -13.43 -11.18 -3.75
C ASN A 162 -13.17 -12.33 -2.77
N MET A 163 -12.21 -12.17 -1.85
CA MET A 163 -11.94 -13.14 -0.78
C MET A 163 -13.13 -13.29 0.17
N LEU A 164 -13.67 -12.18 0.66
CA LEU A 164 -14.85 -12.16 1.55
C LEU A 164 -16.05 -12.80 0.89
N ARG A 165 -16.35 -12.43 -0.36
CA ARG A 165 -17.47 -13.01 -1.10
C ARG A 165 -17.29 -14.51 -1.34
N GLY A 166 -16.12 -14.92 -1.81
CA GLY A 166 -15.83 -16.33 -2.12
C GLY A 166 -15.97 -17.24 -0.91
N GLN A 167 -15.55 -16.77 0.26
CA GLN A 167 -15.61 -17.56 1.49
C GLN A 167 -16.95 -17.45 2.22
N GLY A 168 -17.54 -16.25 2.27
CA GLY A 168 -18.80 -16.02 2.97
C GLY A 168 -20.03 -16.56 2.24
N MET A 169 -20.06 -16.50 0.90
CA MET A 169 -21.20 -16.98 0.10
C MET A 169 -21.02 -18.42 -0.43
N GLY A 170 -19.90 -19.09 -0.11
CA GLY A 170 -19.60 -20.46 -0.55
C GLY A 170 -19.64 -20.63 -2.07
N ALA A 171 -20.35 -21.65 -2.56
CA ALA A 171 -20.47 -21.94 -3.99
C ALA A 171 -20.99 -20.74 -4.82
N GLY A 172 -21.94 -19.97 -4.28
CA GLY A 172 -22.49 -18.77 -4.94
C GLY A 172 -21.53 -17.57 -4.97
N GLY A 173 -20.44 -17.63 -4.19
CA GLY A 173 -19.44 -16.58 -4.06
C GLY A 173 -18.22 -16.71 -4.97
N LYS A 174 -18.06 -17.84 -5.67
CA LYS A 174 -16.81 -18.18 -6.40
C LYS A 174 -16.49 -17.25 -7.57
N ALA A 175 -17.50 -16.65 -8.19
CA ALA A 175 -17.30 -15.68 -9.27
C ALA A 175 -16.64 -14.39 -8.72
N LYS A 176 -15.63 -13.87 -9.43
CA LYS A 176 -15.05 -12.56 -9.11
C LYS A 176 -16.06 -11.46 -9.44
N VAL A 177 -16.29 -10.56 -8.50
CA VAL A 177 -17.26 -9.45 -8.66
C VAL A 177 -16.59 -8.08 -8.67
N ALA A 178 -15.38 -7.98 -8.12
CA ALA A 178 -14.58 -6.78 -8.16
C ALA A 178 -13.39 -6.99 -9.11
N PRO A 179 -13.17 -6.08 -10.08
CA PRO A 179 -12.07 -6.21 -11.02
C PRO A 179 -10.73 -6.11 -10.26
N THR A 180 -9.87 -7.11 -10.45
CA THR A 180 -8.52 -7.12 -9.89
C THR A 180 -7.52 -6.94 -11.02
N ALA A 181 -6.85 -5.79 -11.05
CA ALA A 181 -5.69 -5.59 -11.92
C ALA A 181 -4.53 -5.02 -11.11
N ASN A 182 -3.31 -5.29 -11.58
CA ASN A 182 -2.09 -4.77 -10.97
C ASN A 182 -1.74 -3.41 -11.60
N TYR A 183 -2.71 -2.49 -11.70
CA TYR A 183 -2.49 -1.09 -12.09
C TYR A 183 -3.53 -0.14 -11.50
N PRO A 184 -3.17 1.11 -11.14
CA PRO A 184 -4.10 2.02 -10.49
C PRO A 184 -5.25 2.44 -11.43
N GLY A 185 -6.39 2.79 -10.84
CA GLY A 185 -7.53 3.35 -11.58
C GLY A 185 -8.45 2.31 -12.23
N VAL A 186 -8.38 1.06 -11.79
CA VAL A 186 -9.29 -0.03 -12.20
C VAL A 186 -10.71 0.23 -11.67
N THR A 187 -10.85 0.44 -10.36
CA THR A 187 -12.11 0.87 -9.75
C THR A 187 -12.26 2.38 -9.90
N ARG A 188 -13.12 2.84 -10.82
CA ARG A 188 -13.30 4.27 -11.16
C ARG A 188 -14.52 4.93 -10.53
N LYS A 189 -15.50 4.14 -10.07
CA LYS A 189 -16.73 4.60 -9.41
C LYS A 189 -16.99 3.73 -8.18
N LEU A 190 -17.81 4.22 -7.26
CA LEU A 190 -18.37 3.38 -6.19
C LEU A 190 -19.09 2.20 -6.83
N SER A 191 -18.76 0.98 -6.42
CA SER A 191 -19.43 -0.20 -6.94
C SER A 191 -20.84 -0.33 -6.38
N SER A 192 -21.68 -1.14 -7.03
CA SER A 192 -22.87 -1.67 -6.38
C SER A 192 -22.46 -2.46 -5.12
N PRO A 193 -23.29 -2.47 -4.07
CA PRO A 193 -23.03 -3.28 -2.88
C PRO A 193 -22.91 -4.77 -3.24
N VAL A 194 -21.83 -5.39 -2.80
CA VAL A 194 -21.56 -6.82 -2.97
C VAL A 194 -21.95 -7.54 -1.69
N ARG A 195 -22.92 -8.45 -1.77
CA ARG A 195 -23.29 -9.30 -0.63
C ARG A 195 -22.18 -10.31 -0.34
N VAL A 196 -21.69 -10.35 0.89
CA VAL A 196 -20.64 -11.26 1.37
C VAL A 196 -21.14 -12.26 2.42
N LEU A 197 -22.26 -11.97 3.10
CA LEU A 197 -22.99 -12.89 3.98
C LEU A 197 -24.49 -12.73 3.71
N GLY A 198 -25.24 -13.84 3.72
CA GLY A 198 -26.59 -13.92 3.15
C GLY A 198 -27.77 -13.53 4.05
N GLY A 199 -27.56 -13.40 5.37
CA GLY A 199 -28.62 -13.05 6.33
C GLY A 199 -29.87 -13.94 6.18
N LYS A 200 -31.06 -13.33 6.09
CA LYS A 200 -32.34 -14.05 5.85
C LYS A 200 -32.32 -15.05 4.70
N THR A 201 -31.54 -14.81 3.64
CA THR A 201 -31.46 -15.73 2.49
C THR A 201 -30.52 -16.92 2.72
N ARG A 202 -29.73 -16.88 3.80
CA ARG A 202 -28.81 -17.94 4.24
C ARG A 202 -28.76 -17.99 5.77
N PRO A 203 -29.76 -18.58 6.43
CA PRO A 203 -29.83 -18.63 7.90
C PRO A 203 -28.59 -19.22 8.57
N GLN A 204 -27.90 -20.16 7.90
CA GLN A 204 -26.65 -20.77 8.36
C GLN A 204 -25.50 -19.77 8.53
N ASP A 205 -25.57 -18.59 7.90
CA ASP A 205 -24.56 -17.56 8.05
C ASP A 205 -24.66 -16.85 9.42
N ASN A 206 -25.78 -17.03 10.15
CA ASN A 206 -26.08 -16.45 11.47
C ASN A 206 -25.91 -14.91 11.52
N VAL A 207 -26.56 -14.21 10.59
CA VAL A 207 -26.53 -12.75 10.48
C VAL A 207 -27.96 -12.20 10.40
N PRO A 208 -28.31 -11.12 11.12
CA PRO A 208 -29.65 -10.52 11.03
C PRO A 208 -29.87 -9.79 9.69
N GLY A 209 -31.14 -9.46 9.41
CA GLY A 209 -31.52 -8.65 8.26
C GLY A 209 -31.16 -9.28 6.91
N GLU A 210 -30.85 -8.46 5.92
CA GLU A 210 -30.48 -8.91 4.57
C GLU A 210 -29.03 -9.42 4.45
N GLY A 211 -28.28 -9.44 5.55
CA GLY A 211 -26.90 -9.91 5.60
C GLY A 211 -25.87 -8.79 5.60
N VAL A 212 -24.70 -9.04 5.02
CA VAL A 212 -23.58 -8.08 5.00
C VAL A 212 -23.23 -7.72 3.56
N PHE A 213 -23.12 -6.42 3.30
CA PHE A 213 -22.81 -5.87 1.99
C PHE A 213 -21.55 -5.01 2.04
N VAL A 214 -20.65 -5.24 1.09
CA VAL A 214 -19.40 -4.51 0.95
C VAL A 214 -19.45 -3.66 -0.31
N ILE A 215 -19.13 -2.38 -0.20
CA ILE A 215 -19.07 -1.45 -1.32
C ILE A 215 -17.59 -1.15 -1.60
N ASP A 216 -17.14 -1.48 -2.81
CA ASP A 216 -15.79 -1.13 -3.28
C ASP A 216 -15.74 0.36 -3.60
N THR A 217 -14.65 0.99 -3.18
CA THR A 217 -14.40 2.41 -3.41
C THR A 217 -13.20 2.60 -4.34
N PRO A 218 -13.22 3.59 -5.25
CA PRO A 218 -12.02 3.97 -5.98
C PRO A 218 -10.86 4.24 -5.03
N GLY A 219 -9.66 3.80 -5.39
CA GLY A 219 -8.48 4.11 -4.59
C GLY A 219 -8.27 5.62 -4.46
N VAL A 220 -8.17 6.11 -3.24
CA VAL A 220 -7.88 7.53 -2.98
C VAL A 220 -6.38 7.68 -2.87
N PHE A 221 -5.76 8.41 -3.80
CA PHE A 221 -4.32 8.71 -3.77
C PHE A 221 -4.06 10.04 -3.04
N ILE A 222 -2.85 10.21 -2.49
CA ILE A 222 -2.42 11.44 -1.81
C ILE A 222 -2.15 12.53 -2.88
N PRO A 223 -2.74 13.73 -2.79
CA PRO A 223 -2.64 14.76 -3.85
C PRO A 223 -1.27 15.32 -4.12
N TYR A 224 -0.43 15.30 -3.10
CA TYR A 224 0.90 15.85 -3.12
C TYR A 224 1.75 14.97 -2.22
N VAL A 225 2.89 14.55 -2.74
CA VAL A 225 3.87 13.78 -1.99
C VAL A 225 5.18 14.56 -2.12
N ALA A 226 5.51 15.34 -1.10
CA ALA A 226 6.73 16.15 -1.05
C ALA A 226 7.98 15.27 -0.94
N ASP A 227 7.86 14.21 -0.15
CA ASP A 227 8.95 13.28 0.11
C ASP A 227 9.16 12.35 -1.09
N LYS A 228 10.32 12.49 -1.74
CA LYS A 228 10.72 11.70 -2.89
C LYS A 228 10.86 10.22 -2.57
N GLU A 229 11.29 9.88 -1.37
CA GLU A 229 11.39 8.48 -0.93
C GLU A 229 9.99 7.86 -0.77
N VAL A 230 9.03 8.61 -0.22
CA VAL A 230 7.62 8.19 -0.18
C VAL A 230 7.08 7.95 -1.60
N MET A 231 7.41 8.82 -2.56
CA MET A 231 7.03 8.62 -3.96
C MET A 231 7.63 7.34 -4.55
N LEU A 232 8.92 7.06 -4.26
CA LEU A 232 9.59 5.83 -4.70
C LEU A 232 8.94 4.58 -4.10
N LYS A 233 8.63 4.60 -2.80
CA LYS A 233 7.92 3.50 -2.13
C LYS A 233 6.55 3.25 -2.76
N LEU A 234 5.79 4.31 -3.03
CA LEU A 234 4.49 4.23 -3.69
C LEU A 234 4.62 3.69 -5.12
N ALA A 235 5.63 4.10 -5.89
CA ALA A 235 5.91 3.58 -7.23
C ALA A 235 6.23 2.08 -7.18
N LEU A 236 7.18 1.68 -6.34
CA LEU A 236 7.59 0.28 -6.18
C LEU A 236 6.44 -0.62 -5.73
N ALA A 237 5.66 -0.17 -4.76
CA ALA A 237 4.49 -0.88 -4.28
C ALA A 237 3.33 -0.92 -5.28
N HIS A 238 3.45 -0.18 -6.38
CA HIS A 238 2.45 -0.02 -7.43
C HIS A 238 1.23 0.80 -7.01
N GLY A 239 1.37 1.74 -6.07
CA GLY A 239 0.32 2.66 -5.63
C GLY A 239 0.04 3.82 -6.59
N ILE A 240 0.99 4.12 -7.49
CA ILE A 240 0.86 5.14 -8.56
C ILE A 240 1.00 4.51 -9.95
N ARG A 241 0.61 5.28 -10.98
CA ARG A 241 0.67 4.82 -12.38
C ARG A 241 2.14 4.63 -12.78
N ASP A 242 2.41 3.57 -13.53
CA ASP A 242 3.73 3.35 -14.15
C ASP A 242 4.12 4.55 -15.04
N GLY A 243 5.42 4.79 -15.17
CA GLY A 243 5.98 5.89 -15.95
C GLY A 243 6.07 7.23 -15.21
N ILE A 244 5.45 7.38 -14.02
CA ILE A 244 5.69 8.56 -13.15
C ILE A 244 7.11 8.53 -12.59
N VAL A 245 7.54 7.36 -12.10
CA VAL A 245 8.91 7.09 -11.71
C VAL A 245 9.46 6.03 -12.67
N PRO A 246 10.59 6.28 -13.35
CA PRO A 246 11.23 5.30 -14.23
C PRO A 246 11.51 3.98 -13.50
N TYR A 247 11.46 2.87 -14.23
CA TYR A 247 11.70 1.55 -13.62
C TYR A 247 13.15 1.39 -13.17
N GLU A 248 14.09 2.05 -13.84
CA GLU A 248 15.51 2.07 -13.53
C GLU A 248 15.74 2.74 -12.16
N THR A 249 15.07 3.86 -11.89
CA THR A 249 15.12 4.52 -10.58
C THR A 249 14.49 3.64 -9.49
N GLN A 250 13.35 3.00 -9.80
CA GLN A 250 12.73 2.05 -8.88
C GLN A 250 13.66 0.85 -8.60
N ALA A 251 14.31 0.32 -9.63
CA ALA A 251 15.27 -0.77 -9.54
C ALA A 251 16.50 -0.39 -8.71
N ASP A 252 17.01 0.83 -8.86
CA ASP A 252 18.14 1.32 -8.08
C ASP A 252 17.79 1.48 -6.59
N TYR A 253 16.63 2.07 -6.28
CA TYR A 253 16.15 2.14 -4.90
C TYR A 253 15.90 0.74 -4.32
N LEU A 254 15.38 -0.19 -5.13
CA LEU A 254 15.24 -1.58 -4.71
C LEU A 254 16.61 -2.25 -4.45
N LEU A 255 17.62 -2.01 -5.28
CA LEU A 255 18.98 -2.48 -5.05
C LEU A 255 19.55 -1.92 -3.74
N TYR A 256 19.39 -0.62 -3.52
CA TYR A 256 19.74 0.02 -2.25
C TYR A 256 19.12 -0.71 -1.05
N LYS A 257 17.81 -0.97 -1.09
CA LYS A 257 17.12 -1.70 -0.02
C LYS A 257 17.58 -3.16 0.10
N MET A 258 17.77 -3.87 -1.02
CA MET A 258 18.26 -5.25 -1.02
C MET A 258 19.66 -5.37 -0.42
N ASN A 259 20.53 -4.38 -0.64
CA ASN A 259 21.86 -4.36 -0.02
C ASN A 259 21.81 -4.24 1.50
N HIS A 260 20.83 -3.52 2.04
CA HIS A 260 20.59 -3.41 3.48
C HIS A 260 19.84 -4.62 4.08
N TRP A 261 18.99 -5.27 3.28
CA TRP A 261 18.29 -6.48 3.72
C TRP A 261 19.19 -7.70 3.68
N ASN A 262 19.70 -8.03 2.49
CA ASN A 262 20.58 -9.17 2.23
C ASN A 262 21.02 -9.16 0.74
N PRO A 263 22.29 -8.89 0.41
CA PRO A 263 22.78 -8.92 -0.98
C PRO A 263 22.58 -10.26 -1.70
N LYS A 264 22.43 -11.38 -0.96
CA LYS A 264 22.14 -12.71 -1.53
C LYS A 264 20.85 -12.76 -2.35
N LEU A 265 19.95 -11.79 -2.17
CA LEU A 265 18.69 -11.71 -2.93
C LEU A 265 18.90 -11.59 -4.44
N TYR A 266 20.02 -11.02 -4.87
CA TYR A 266 20.36 -10.87 -6.29
C TYR A 266 21.73 -11.45 -6.67
N GLU A 267 22.50 -11.98 -5.72
CA GLU A 267 23.87 -12.48 -5.95
C GLU A 267 23.95 -13.59 -7.04
N HIS A 268 22.84 -14.30 -7.25
CA HIS A 268 22.72 -15.26 -8.34
C HIS A 268 22.69 -14.62 -9.74
N PHE A 269 22.61 -13.28 -9.86
CA PHE A 269 22.80 -12.52 -11.10
C PHE A 269 24.24 -12.06 -11.26
N CYS A 270 24.76 -11.29 -10.30
CA CYS A 270 26.11 -10.74 -10.26
C CYS A 270 26.60 -10.67 -8.80
N PRO A 271 27.92 -10.49 -8.56
CA PRO A 271 28.43 -10.17 -7.23
C PRO A 271 27.72 -8.93 -6.62
N PRO A 272 27.72 -8.79 -5.28
CA PRO A 272 27.13 -7.62 -4.63
C PRO A 272 27.68 -6.29 -5.18
N THR A 273 26.78 -5.39 -5.56
CA THR A 273 27.12 -4.11 -6.20
C THR A 273 26.20 -2.97 -5.72
N ASN A 274 26.69 -1.74 -5.85
CA ASN A 274 25.90 -0.51 -5.68
C ASN A 274 25.51 0.10 -7.04
N ASP A 275 26.01 -0.43 -8.15
CA ASP A 275 25.69 0.02 -9.50
C ASP A 275 24.47 -0.75 -10.03
N VAL A 276 23.37 -0.03 -10.22
CA VAL A 276 22.15 -0.59 -10.78
C VAL A 276 22.34 -1.07 -12.21
N MET A 277 23.18 -0.42 -13.03
CA MET A 277 23.37 -0.78 -14.44
C MET A 277 24.11 -2.11 -14.58
N GLU A 278 25.07 -2.39 -13.68
CA GLU A 278 25.73 -3.68 -13.59
C GLU A 278 24.72 -4.80 -13.29
N LEU A 279 23.88 -4.61 -12.28
CA LEU A 279 22.84 -5.56 -11.91
C LEU A 279 21.83 -5.77 -13.04
N LEU A 280 21.32 -4.69 -13.64
CA LEU A 280 20.34 -4.77 -14.73
C LEU A 280 20.90 -5.48 -15.96
N SER A 281 22.16 -5.25 -16.30
CA SER A 281 22.87 -5.97 -17.38
C SER A 281 22.96 -7.47 -17.10
N ALA A 282 23.29 -7.84 -15.85
CA ALA A 282 23.36 -9.24 -15.43
C ALA A 282 21.97 -9.91 -15.45
N VAL A 283 20.94 -9.21 -14.97
CA VAL A 283 19.54 -9.67 -15.00
C VAL A 283 19.05 -9.87 -16.43
N ALA A 284 19.31 -8.91 -17.33
CA ALA A 284 18.93 -9.01 -18.75
C ALA A 284 19.54 -10.29 -19.38
N THR A 285 20.85 -10.49 -19.15
CA THR A 285 21.61 -11.63 -19.66
C THR A 285 21.05 -12.97 -19.15
N LYS A 286 20.89 -13.12 -17.82
CA LYS A 286 20.47 -14.42 -17.24
C LYS A 286 19.01 -14.76 -17.47
N THR A 287 18.14 -13.76 -17.64
CA THR A 287 16.70 -14.00 -17.80
C THR A 287 16.26 -14.12 -19.27
N GLY A 288 17.18 -14.00 -20.22
CA GLY A 288 16.88 -14.05 -21.65
C GLY A 288 16.01 -12.89 -22.13
N ARG A 289 15.91 -11.80 -21.35
CA ARG A 289 15.10 -10.61 -21.66
C ARG A 289 15.84 -9.62 -22.56
N LEU A 290 16.34 -10.14 -23.68
CA LEU A 290 17.10 -9.48 -24.77
C LEU A 290 18.61 -9.78 -24.75
N SER A 291 19.19 -9.87 -25.95
CA SER A 291 20.64 -9.93 -26.14
C SER A 291 21.25 -8.56 -25.81
N ARG A 292 22.50 -8.57 -25.35
CA ARG A 292 23.29 -7.39 -24.91
C ARG A 292 23.38 -6.24 -25.95
N ALA A 293 22.89 -6.46 -27.17
CA ALA A 293 22.94 -5.52 -28.31
C ALA A 293 21.60 -4.82 -28.61
N ALA A 294 20.49 -5.15 -27.93
CA ALA A 294 19.21 -4.48 -28.16
C ALA A 294 19.10 -3.18 -27.32
N PRO A 295 18.79 -2.02 -27.94
CA PRO A 295 18.51 -0.80 -27.18
C PRO A 295 17.33 -0.99 -26.21
N GLY A 296 17.48 -0.54 -24.95
CA GLY A 296 16.40 -0.55 -23.94
C GLY A 296 16.25 -1.86 -23.16
N HIS A 297 17.24 -2.76 -23.20
CA HIS A 297 17.21 -4.00 -22.42
C HIS A 297 17.22 -3.75 -20.90
N GLU A 298 17.83 -2.66 -20.46
CA GLU A 298 17.91 -2.23 -19.06
C GLU A 298 16.53 -1.86 -18.52
N HIS A 299 15.71 -1.17 -19.31
CA HIS A 299 14.34 -0.83 -18.95
C HIS A 299 13.48 -2.09 -18.73
N HIS A 300 13.58 -3.08 -19.63
CA HIS A 300 12.86 -4.35 -19.49
C HIS A 300 13.35 -5.18 -18.29
N ALA A 301 14.67 -5.20 -18.05
CA ALA A 301 15.24 -5.84 -16.88
C ALA A 301 14.77 -5.18 -15.58
N ALA A 302 14.72 -3.84 -15.55
CA ALA A 302 14.27 -3.06 -14.40
C ALA A 302 12.78 -3.30 -14.10
N ALA A 303 11.93 -3.21 -15.12
CA ALA A 303 10.50 -3.51 -14.99
C ALA A 303 10.26 -4.95 -14.49
N TRP A 304 11.05 -5.91 -15.00
CA TRP A 304 10.98 -7.29 -14.54
C TRP A 304 11.39 -7.45 -13.08
N MET A 305 12.52 -6.85 -12.68
CA MET A 305 13.04 -6.92 -11.32
C MET A 305 12.03 -6.36 -10.32
N VAL A 306 11.47 -5.19 -10.63
CA VAL A 306 10.38 -4.58 -9.84
C VAL A 306 9.17 -5.52 -9.78
N SER A 307 8.78 -6.16 -10.88
CA SER A 307 7.71 -7.17 -10.88
C SER A 307 8.03 -8.40 -10.02
N GLN A 308 9.28 -8.86 -9.98
CA GLN A 308 9.64 -10.02 -9.16
C GLN A 308 9.53 -9.68 -7.67
N TRP A 309 10.03 -8.51 -7.26
CA TRP A 309 9.86 -8.04 -5.89
C TRP A 309 8.39 -7.85 -5.52
N ARG A 310 7.58 -7.25 -6.39
CA ARG A 310 6.12 -7.10 -6.19
C ARG A 310 5.40 -8.44 -5.98
N SER A 311 5.95 -9.52 -6.52
CA SER A 311 5.43 -10.89 -6.35
C SER A 311 6.09 -11.69 -5.21
N GLY A 312 7.02 -11.09 -4.47
CA GLY A 312 7.74 -11.73 -3.36
C GLY A 312 8.83 -12.72 -3.79
N LYS A 313 9.26 -12.67 -5.06
CA LYS A 313 10.30 -13.57 -5.63
C LYS A 313 11.73 -13.05 -5.44
N LEU A 314 11.91 -11.76 -5.15
CA LEU A 314 13.19 -11.16 -4.74
C LEU A 314 13.20 -10.88 -3.24
N GLY A 315 12.77 -11.88 -2.47
CA GLY A 315 12.58 -11.75 -1.03
C GLY A 315 11.24 -11.12 -0.64
N ARG A 316 10.96 -11.19 0.67
CA ARG A 316 9.70 -10.76 1.29
C ARG A 316 10.01 -9.74 2.38
N TYR A 317 10.41 -8.55 1.96
CA TYR A 317 10.86 -7.48 2.83
C TYR A 317 9.95 -6.25 2.68
N PRO A 318 9.64 -5.55 3.79
CA PRO A 318 8.95 -4.28 3.79
C PRO A 318 9.91 -3.18 3.33
N LEU A 319 9.37 -2.15 2.67
CA LEU A 319 10.13 -0.96 2.28
C LEU A 319 10.36 0.00 3.46
N GLU A 320 9.62 -0.17 4.54
CA GLU A 320 9.66 0.69 5.73
C GLU A 320 10.02 -0.12 6.97
N GLU A 321 10.80 0.51 7.84
CA GLU A 321 10.94 0.04 9.21
C GLU A 321 9.73 0.54 10.02
N VAL A 322 9.20 -0.31 10.90
CA VAL A 322 8.06 0.04 11.76
C VAL A 322 8.48 -0.10 13.21
N ASN A 323 8.81 1.03 13.80
CA ASN A 323 9.23 1.16 15.18
C ASN A 323 8.57 2.40 15.81
N LYS A 324 8.83 2.66 17.10
CA LYS A 324 8.20 3.77 17.82
C LYS A 324 8.48 5.13 17.14
N THR A 325 9.70 5.37 16.70
CA THR A 325 10.13 6.63 16.09
C THR A 325 9.46 6.86 14.74
N THR A 326 9.49 5.87 13.85
CA THR A 326 8.89 5.96 12.51
C THR A 326 7.36 6.10 12.58
N ILE A 327 6.70 5.41 13.52
CA ILE A 327 5.27 5.59 13.78
C ILE A 327 4.99 7.02 14.26
N GLN A 328 5.80 7.56 15.17
CA GLN A 328 5.63 8.92 15.68
C GLN A 328 5.77 9.96 14.56
N THR A 329 6.80 9.85 13.71
CA THR A 329 6.93 10.71 12.52
C THR A 329 5.75 10.58 11.57
N ALA A 330 5.19 9.37 11.40
CA ALA A 330 4.00 9.19 10.58
C ALA A 330 2.77 9.91 11.16
N ILE A 331 2.63 9.93 12.49
CA ILE A 331 1.57 10.68 13.18
C ILE A 331 1.72 12.18 12.96
N GLU A 332 2.94 12.71 13.12
CA GLU A 332 3.24 14.13 12.90
C GLU A 332 2.90 14.55 11.46
N ASN A 333 3.31 13.74 10.48
CA ASN A 333 3.00 13.97 9.07
C ASN A 333 1.50 13.92 8.73
N LEU A 334 0.66 13.30 9.58
CA LEU A 334 -0.79 13.27 9.40
C LEU A 334 -1.46 14.50 9.99
N GLU A 335 -0.95 14.98 11.12
CA GLU A 335 -1.45 16.17 11.81
C GLU A 335 -1.06 17.44 11.05
N ASP A 336 0.12 17.47 10.44
CA ASP A 336 0.59 18.55 9.57
C ASP A 336 1.09 18.02 8.21
N PRO A 337 0.17 17.66 7.29
CA PRO A 337 0.55 17.14 6.00
C PRO A 337 1.18 18.23 5.12
N ALA A 338 2.35 17.93 4.54
CA ALA A 338 2.97 18.81 3.57
C ALA A 338 2.00 19.14 2.43
N ILE A 339 1.75 20.43 2.21
CA ILE A 339 0.89 20.95 1.14
C ILE A 339 1.74 21.51 0.00
N SER A 340 1.28 21.34 -1.24
CA SER A 340 1.98 21.94 -2.37
C SER A 340 1.88 23.47 -2.34
N LEU A 341 2.83 24.19 -2.95
CA LEU A 341 2.76 25.65 -3.09
C LEU A 341 1.46 26.14 -3.74
N SER A 342 0.90 25.37 -4.69
CA SER A 342 -0.37 25.69 -5.33
C SER A 342 -1.57 25.47 -4.39
N GLN A 343 -1.55 24.43 -3.56
CA GLN A 343 -2.55 24.20 -2.53
C GLN A 343 -2.49 25.26 -1.43
N ALA A 344 -1.28 25.62 -0.98
CA ALA A 344 -1.07 26.69 -0.01
C ALA A 344 -1.62 28.04 -0.53
N LYS A 345 -1.32 28.40 -1.79
CA LYS A 345 -1.88 29.59 -2.44
C LYS A 345 -3.40 29.55 -2.53
N LYS A 346 -3.98 28.38 -2.84
CA LYS A 346 -5.44 28.21 -2.93
C LYS A 346 -6.10 28.36 -1.55
N LEU A 347 -5.57 27.71 -0.52
CA LEU A 347 -6.07 27.80 0.85
C LEU A 347 -5.98 29.25 1.37
N ALA A 348 -4.87 29.94 1.11
CA ALA A 348 -4.72 31.35 1.47
C ALA A 348 -5.76 32.25 0.77
N LYS A 349 -6.10 31.94 -0.49
CA LYS A 349 -7.15 32.65 -1.23
C LYS A 349 -8.54 32.39 -0.64
N GLU A 350 -8.87 31.14 -0.35
CA GLU A 350 -10.16 30.74 0.25
C GLU A 350 -10.33 31.35 1.66
N ALA A 351 -9.30 31.29 2.51
CA ALA A 351 -9.29 31.93 3.82
C ALA A 351 -9.52 33.45 3.72
N ARG A 352 -8.86 34.12 2.76
CA ARG A 352 -9.07 35.54 2.52
C ARG A 352 -10.50 35.85 2.08
N GLN A 353 -11.12 35.00 1.27
CA GLN A 353 -12.52 35.14 0.85
C GLN A 353 -13.50 34.96 2.01
N GLU A 354 -13.26 33.98 2.89
CA GLU A 354 -14.10 33.77 4.08
C GLU A 354 -13.97 34.92 5.08
N ILE A 355 -12.78 35.47 5.29
CA ILE A 355 -12.59 36.68 6.12
C ILE A 355 -13.39 37.86 5.54
N ILE A 356 -13.36 38.05 4.21
CA ILE A 356 -14.12 39.11 3.54
C ILE A 356 -15.64 38.89 3.69
N LYS A 357 -16.12 37.65 3.53
CA LYS A 357 -17.54 37.32 3.75
C LYS A 357 -17.97 37.55 5.19
N ALA A 358 -17.16 37.11 6.16
CA ALA A 358 -17.45 37.29 7.58
C ALA A 358 -17.53 38.77 7.96
N ARG A 359 -16.63 39.61 7.43
CA ARG A 359 -16.68 41.07 7.62
C ARG A 359 -17.93 41.70 7.01
N ARG A 360 -18.33 41.28 5.80
CA ARG A 360 -19.56 41.77 5.17
C ARG A 360 -20.81 41.40 5.97
N LYS A 361 -20.84 40.18 6.53
CA LYS A 361 -21.95 39.69 7.36
C LYS A 361 -22.01 40.36 8.74
N ALA A 362 -20.91 40.92 9.23
CA ALA A 362 -20.84 41.68 10.48
C ALA A 362 -21.18 43.18 10.29
N HIS A 363 -21.37 43.65 9.06
CA HIS A 363 -21.77 45.02 8.72
C HIS A 363 -23.16 45.10 8.05
N SER A 364 -23.83 43.96 7.96
CA SER A 364 -25.26 43.80 7.62
C SER A 364 -26.01 43.40 8.86
#